data_AF-A0A2B2M570-F1
#
_entry.id   AF-A0A2B2M570-F1
#
_cell.length_a   1.000
_cell.length_b   1.000
_cell.length_c   1.000
_cell.angle_alpha   90.00
_cell.angle_beta   90.00
_cell.angle_gamma   90.00
#
_symmetry.space_group_name_H-M   'P 1'
#
loop_
_entity.id
_entity.type
_entity.pdbx_description
1 polymer ?
#
loop_
_entity_poly.entity_id
_entity_poly.type
_entity_poly.pdbx_seq_one_letter_code
_entity_poly.pdbx_strand_id
1 'polypeptide(L)'
;MPELPEVENVRRTLENLVTGKTIEDVIVTYPKIVKRPDDAEIFKEMLRGEKLENIKRRGKFLLLYVTNYVIVSHLRMEGKFLLHQEGEPIDKHTHVRFLFTDGTELHYKDVRKFGTMHLFKKGEEMNQMPLADLGPEPFDAELTPEYLQERLQKTNRKIKVVLLDQRLLVGLGNIYVDEVLFRSRIHPEREASSLTAEEIERIYEATVTTLGEAVKRGGSTIRTYMNSQGQIGSFQELLNVYGKKGEPCVTCGTILEKTVVGGRGTHYCPICQPRV
;
A
#
# COMPACT_ATOMS: atom_id res chain seq x y z
N MET A 1 -4.18 6.27 -3.36
CA MET A 1 -3.95 5.23 -2.35
C MET A 1 -2.49 4.87 -2.47
N PRO A 2 -1.66 5.04 -1.44
CA PRO A 2 -0.34 4.42 -1.41
C PRO A 2 -0.49 2.91 -1.65
N GLU A 3 0.32 2.39 -2.55
CA GLU A 3 0.46 0.97 -2.83
C GLU A 3 1.73 0.47 -2.11
N LEU A 4 2.13 -0.78 -2.31
CA LEU A 4 3.25 -1.34 -1.53
C LEU A 4 4.55 -0.53 -1.60
N PRO A 5 5.00 -0.04 -2.76
CA PRO A 5 6.24 0.73 -2.85
C PRO A 5 6.21 2.01 -2.02
N GLU A 6 5.08 2.72 -2.02
CA GLU A 6 4.89 3.93 -1.23
C GLU A 6 4.82 3.62 0.27
N VAL A 7 4.15 2.54 0.67
CA VAL A 7 4.08 2.15 2.08
C VAL A 7 5.46 1.70 2.58
N GLU A 8 6.25 1.01 1.76
CA GLU A 8 7.63 0.64 2.10
C GLU A 8 8.54 1.85 2.26
N ASN A 9 8.38 2.88 1.41
CA ASN A 9 9.13 4.12 1.57
C ASN A 9 8.74 4.84 2.88
N VAL A 10 7.44 4.94 3.18
CA VAL A 10 6.97 5.50 4.48
C VAL A 10 7.52 4.68 5.65
N ARG A 11 7.52 3.34 5.57
CA ARG A 11 8.06 2.45 6.61
C ARG A 11 9.53 2.79 6.91
N ARG A 12 10.38 2.87 5.88
CA ARG A 12 11.81 3.20 6.02
C ARG A 12 12.02 4.58 6.65
N THR A 13 11.30 5.58 6.17
CA THR A 13 11.43 6.94 6.71
C THR A 13 10.96 7.01 8.16
N LEU A 14 9.83 6.39 8.49
CA LEU A 14 9.33 6.38 9.87
C LEU A 14 10.26 5.62 10.81
N GLU A 15 10.79 4.48 10.39
CA GLU A 15 11.70 3.67 11.22
C GLU A 15 12.89 4.51 11.68
N ASN A 16 13.49 5.30 10.78
CA ASN A 16 14.59 6.20 11.12
C ASN A 16 14.18 7.35 12.04
N LEU A 17 12.91 7.79 11.98
CA LEU A 17 12.44 8.97 12.71
C LEU A 17 11.97 8.66 14.13
N VAL A 18 11.34 7.50 14.36
CA VAL A 18 10.61 7.23 15.62
C VAL A 18 11.07 6.01 16.39
N THR A 19 11.95 5.18 15.84
CA THR A 19 12.49 4.01 16.56
C THR A 19 13.26 4.47 17.80
N GLY A 20 12.99 3.82 18.94
CA GLY A 20 13.59 4.14 20.22
C GLY A 20 12.84 5.17 21.06
N LYS A 21 11.86 5.90 20.48
CA LYS A 21 11.05 6.86 21.22
C LYS A 21 10.02 6.17 22.11
N THR A 22 9.77 6.73 23.29
CA THR A 22 8.76 6.25 24.24
C THR A 22 7.51 7.13 24.15
N ILE A 23 6.35 6.51 24.01
CA ILE A 23 5.06 7.20 23.95
C ILE A 23 4.71 7.70 25.37
N GLU A 24 4.62 9.00 25.52
CA GLU A 24 4.14 9.65 26.75
C GLU A 24 2.61 9.66 26.79
N ASP A 25 1.98 10.07 25.69
CA ASP A 25 0.53 10.12 25.57
C ASP A 25 0.07 9.93 24.13
N VAL A 26 -1.20 9.58 23.95
CA VAL A 26 -1.84 9.52 22.63
C VAL A 26 -3.09 10.39 22.63
N ILE A 27 -3.22 11.26 21.63
CA ILE A 27 -4.42 12.09 21.45
C ILE A 27 -5.14 11.64 20.19
N VAL A 28 -6.42 11.28 20.33
CA VAL A 28 -7.28 10.86 19.22
C VAL A 28 -8.46 11.83 19.09
N THR A 29 -8.47 12.64 18.04
CA THR A 29 -9.57 13.61 17.79
C THR A 29 -10.67 13.05 16.88
N TYR A 30 -10.40 11.92 16.21
CA TYR A 30 -11.39 11.21 15.39
C TYR A 30 -11.38 9.71 15.73
N PRO A 31 -12.15 9.29 16.76
CA PRO A 31 -12.13 7.92 17.29
C PRO A 31 -12.37 6.83 16.25
N LYS A 32 -13.14 7.10 15.19
CA LYS A 32 -13.46 6.14 14.13
C LYS A 32 -12.24 5.63 13.33
N ILE A 33 -11.06 6.25 13.45
CA ILE A 33 -9.81 5.69 12.90
C ILE A 33 -9.36 4.47 13.70
N VAL A 34 -9.56 4.48 15.02
CA VAL A 34 -9.26 3.33 15.87
C VAL A 34 -10.35 2.29 15.66
N LYS A 35 -9.94 1.09 15.24
CA LYS A 35 -10.84 -0.05 14.96
C LYS A 35 -10.71 -1.17 15.97
N ARG A 36 -9.56 -1.21 16.65
CA ARG A 36 -9.28 -2.18 17.71
C ARG A 36 -8.29 -1.58 18.70
N PRO A 37 -8.58 -1.60 20.01
CA PRO A 37 -9.93 -1.75 20.57
C PRO A 37 -10.91 -0.75 19.94
N ASP A 38 -12.22 -1.04 19.93
CA ASP A 38 -13.25 -0.08 19.46
C ASP A 38 -13.55 0.97 20.54
N ASP A 39 -12.47 1.52 21.11
CA ASP A 39 -12.47 2.52 22.17
C ASP A 39 -11.12 3.27 22.13
N ALA A 40 -11.17 4.58 21.87
CA ALA A 40 -9.99 5.41 21.73
C ALA A 40 -9.28 5.66 23.07
N GLU A 41 -9.99 5.66 24.20
CA GLU A 41 -9.39 5.84 25.53
C GLU A 41 -8.64 4.58 25.94
N ILE A 42 -9.21 3.39 25.68
CA ILE A 42 -8.48 2.13 25.91
C ILE A 42 -7.25 2.04 25.00
N PHE A 43 -7.37 2.42 23.72
CA PHE A 43 -6.24 2.47 22.79
C PHE A 43 -5.12 3.38 23.31
N LYS A 44 -5.48 4.55 23.85
CA LYS A 44 -4.55 5.50 24.46
C LYS A 44 -3.85 4.91 25.69
N GLU A 45 -4.61 4.39 26.65
CA GLU A 45 -4.05 3.85 27.89
C GLU A 45 -3.15 2.63 27.64
N MET A 46 -3.49 1.78 26.66
CA MET A 46 -2.64 0.64 26.26
C MET A 46 -1.31 1.06 25.62
N LEU A 47 -1.22 2.27 25.06
CA LEU A 47 -0.03 2.77 24.39
C LEU A 47 0.83 3.69 25.26
N ARG A 48 0.31 4.16 26.41
CA ARG A 48 1.08 5.00 27.32
C ARG A 48 2.27 4.23 27.89
N GLY A 49 3.46 4.84 27.81
CA GLY A 49 4.72 4.26 28.28
C GLY A 49 5.35 3.23 27.34
N GLU A 50 4.67 2.88 26.25
CA GLU A 50 5.17 1.91 25.28
C GLU A 50 6.31 2.52 24.44
N LYS A 51 7.39 1.78 24.23
CA LYS A 51 8.52 2.20 23.39
C LYS A 51 8.40 1.67 21.98
N LEU A 52 8.56 2.52 20.97
CA LEU A 52 8.65 2.10 19.57
C LEU A 52 9.96 1.37 19.32
N GLU A 53 9.88 0.12 18.85
CA GLU A 53 11.04 -0.76 18.70
C GLU A 53 11.46 -0.97 17.24
N ASN A 54 10.49 -1.09 16.34
CA ASN A 54 10.75 -1.17 14.90
C ASN A 54 9.46 -0.88 14.11
N ILE A 55 9.61 -0.74 12.79
CA ILE A 55 8.47 -0.57 11.89
C ILE A 55 8.58 -1.54 10.73
N LYS A 56 7.61 -2.43 10.62
CA LYS A 56 7.47 -3.37 9.50
C LYS A 56 6.32 -2.95 8.59
N ARG A 57 6.16 -3.70 7.50
CA ARG A 57 5.07 -3.56 6.55
C ARG A 57 4.52 -4.95 6.23
N ARG A 58 3.20 -5.03 6.06
CA ARG A 58 2.51 -6.17 5.47
C ARG A 58 1.54 -5.66 4.42
N GLY A 59 1.79 -5.97 3.15
CA GLY A 59 1.06 -5.42 2.02
C GLY A 59 1.08 -3.90 2.03
N LYS A 60 -0.10 -3.30 2.27
CA LYS A 60 -0.30 -1.84 2.34
C LYS A 60 -0.53 -1.34 3.77
N PHE A 61 -0.25 -2.18 4.76
CA PHE A 61 -0.29 -1.85 6.18
C PHE A 61 1.12 -1.54 6.71
N LEU A 62 1.21 -0.53 7.56
CA LEU A 62 2.36 -0.29 8.44
C LEU A 62 2.11 -1.02 9.76
N LEU A 63 3.15 -1.67 10.28
CA LEU A 63 3.14 -2.37 11.57
C LEU A 63 4.15 -1.66 12.47
N LEU A 64 3.67 -0.81 13.37
CA LEU A 64 4.53 -0.12 14.33
C LEU A 64 4.59 -0.98 15.59
N TYR A 65 5.72 -1.66 15.78
CA TYR A 65 5.91 -2.49 16.96
C TYR A 65 6.34 -1.61 18.12
N VAL A 66 5.58 -1.71 19.21
CA VAL A 66 5.90 -1.11 20.49
C VAL A 66 6.14 -2.21 21.53
N THR A 67 6.65 -1.92 22.72
CA THR A 67 7.11 -2.91 23.72
C THR A 67 6.23 -4.17 23.85
N ASN A 68 4.91 -4.02 24.05
CA ASN A 68 3.97 -5.12 24.25
C ASN A 68 3.01 -5.33 23.07
N TYR A 69 2.84 -4.31 22.23
CA TYR A 69 1.79 -4.26 21.20
C TYR A 69 2.33 -3.98 19.80
N VAL A 70 1.45 -4.08 18.82
CA VAL A 70 1.70 -3.64 17.45
C VAL A 70 0.50 -2.84 16.95
N ILE A 71 0.78 -1.64 16.43
CA ILE A 71 -0.22 -0.80 15.78
C ILE A 71 -0.21 -1.14 14.29
N VAL A 72 -1.27 -1.78 13.82
CA VAL A 72 -1.50 -2.08 12.40
C VAL A 72 -2.29 -0.93 11.77
N SER A 73 -1.58 -0.09 11.02
CA SER A 73 -2.11 1.13 10.40
C SER A 73 -2.25 0.99 8.89
N HIS A 74 -3.40 1.37 8.33
CA HIS A 74 -3.62 1.46 6.90
C HIS A 74 -3.82 2.92 6.49
N LEU A 75 -2.94 3.45 5.62
CA LEU A 75 -2.98 4.85 5.18
C LEU A 75 -4.19 5.18 4.28
N ARG A 76 -4.74 4.15 3.62
CA ARG A 76 -5.84 4.28 2.65
C ARG A 76 -5.49 5.31 1.60
N MET A 77 -6.30 6.34 1.39
CA MET A 77 -6.15 7.19 0.21
C MET A 77 -5.10 8.28 0.40
N GLU A 78 -5.11 8.95 1.55
CA GLU A 78 -4.39 10.20 1.81
C GLU A 78 -3.77 10.28 3.21
N GLY A 79 -3.90 9.21 4.00
CA GLY A 79 -3.27 9.11 5.32
C GLY A 79 -1.76 9.23 5.21
N LYS A 80 -1.17 10.01 6.11
CA LYS A 80 0.28 10.21 6.18
C LYS A 80 0.72 10.40 7.63
N PHE A 81 1.95 10.02 7.90
CA PHE A 81 2.61 10.24 9.18
C PHE A 81 3.68 11.31 9.04
N LEU A 82 3.74 12.24 9.99
CA LEU A 82 4.70 13.34 10.02
C LEU A 82 5.23 13.49 11.45
N LEU A 83 6.55 13.65 11.60
CA LEU A 83 7.15 13.95 12.90
C LEU A 83 7.24 15.48 13.06
N HIS A 84 6.78 15.98 14.19
CA HIS A 84 6.76 17.40 14.55
C HIS A 84 7.48 17.61 15.89
N GLN A 85 7.95 18.83 16.14
CA GLN A 85 8.32 19.26 17.49
C GLN A 85 7.07 19.65 18.29
N GLU A 86 7.15 19.52 19.60
CA GLU A 86 6.11 20.00 20.50
C GLU A 86 5.85 21.51 20.29
N GLY A 87 4.57 21.88 20.32
CA GLY A 87 4.12 23.27 20.14
C GLY A 87 3.99 23.73 18.68
N GLU A 88 4.40 22.93 17.70
CA GLU A 88 4.13 23.23 16.30
C GLU A 88 2.61 23.29 16.00
N PRO A 89 2.16 24.18 15.10
CA PRO A 89 0.74 24.29 14.75
C PRO A 89 0.16 22.96 14.24
N ILE A 90 -0.95 22.54 14.86
CA ILE A 90 -1.63 21.29 14.50
C ILE A 90 -2.53 21.55 13.29
N ASP A 91 -2.31 20.81 12.21
CA ASP A 91 -3.19 20.82 11.04
C ASP A 91 -4.59 20.28 11.38
N LYS A 92 -5.64 20.90 10.83
CA LYS A 92 -7.05 20.51 11.10
C LYS A 92 -7.39 19.06 10.71
N HIS A 93 -6.58 18.42 9.87
CA HIS A 93 -6.74 17.04 9.44
C HIS A 93 -5.84 16.06 10.20
N THR A 94 -5.12 16.53 11.22
CA THR A 94 -4.42 15.66 12.17
C THR A 94 -5.43 15.03 13.12
N HIS A 95 -5.47 13.71 13.13
CA HIS A 95 -6.52 12.93 13.82
C HIS A 95 -6.03 12.02 14.93
N VAL A 96 -4.76 11.61 14.85
CA VAL A 96 -4.08 10.89 15.92
C VAL A 96 -2.71 11.53 16.11
N ARG A 97 -2.31 11.78 17.36
CA ARG A 97 -0.98 12.26 17.73
C ARG A 97 -0.40 11.31 18.77
N PHE A 98 0.82 10.83 18.53
CA PHE A 98 1.61 10.11 19.52
C PHE A 98 2.65 11.09 20.06
N LEU A 99 2.50 11.48 21.32
CA LEU A 99 3.40 12.39 22.01
C LEU A 99 4.51 11.56 22.61
N PHE A 100 5.76 11.93 22.38
CA PHE A 100 6.92 11.21 22.88
C PHE A 100 7.60 11.96 24.03
N THR A 101 8.24 11.22 24.92
CA THR A 101 8.93 11.77 26.11
C THR A 101 10.13 12.67 25.78
N ASP A 102 10.56 12.74 24.51
CA ASP A 102 11.64 13.60 24.05
C ASP A 102 11.16 14.95 23.48
N GLY A 103 9.86 15.27 23.67
CA GLY A 103 9.26 16.52 23.19
C GLY A 103 8.93 16.51 21.69
N THR A 104 9.00 15.36 21.01
CA THR A 104 8.54 15.23 19.62
C THR A 104 7.18 14.56 19.54
N GLU A 105 6.47 14.76 18.42
CA GLU A 105 5.14 14.19 18.21
C GLU A 105 5.01 13.56 16.82
N LEU A 106 4.53 12.31 16.76
CA LEU A 106 4.13 11.68 15.50
C LEU A 106 2.67 11.96 15.20
N HIS A 107 2.41 12.74 14.15
CA HIS A 107 1.06 13.11 13.71
C HIS A 107 0.59 12.18 12.59
N TYR A 108 -0.60 11.62 12.75
CA TYR A 108 -1.35 10.98 11.67
C TYR A 108 -2.37 11.95 11.09
N LYS A 109 -2.13 12.37 9.85
CA LYS A 109 -3.00 13.27 9.09
C LYS A 109 -3.76 12.51 8.01
N ASP A 110 -5.08 12.67 7.96
CA ASP A 110 -5.91 12.08 6.90
C ASP A 110 -7.11 12.97 6.57
N VAL A 111 -7.01 13.70 5.44
CA VAL A 111 -8.06 14.62 4.96
C VAL A 111 -9.40 13.90 4.74
N ARG A 112 -9.36 12.64 4.30
CA ARG A 112 -10.55 11.86 3.92
C ARG A 112 -11.07 10.98 5.06
N LYS A 113 -10.33 10.85 6.16
CA LYS A 113 -10.70 10.06 7.34
C LYS A 113 -11.02 8.59 7.03
N PHE A 114 -10.30 8.00 6.07
CA PHE A 114 -10.46 6.60 5.69
C PHE A 114 -9.48 5.68 6.39
N GLY A 115 -8.37 6.24 6.88
CA GLY A 115 -7.35 5.57 7.66
C GLY A 115 -7.90 4.70 8.78
N THR A 116 -7.19 3.62 9.07
CA THR A 116 -7.56 2.73 10.18
C THR A 116 -6.34 2.31 10.98
N MET A 117 -6.49 2.21 12.29
CA MET A 117 -5.49 1.70 13.23
C MET A 117 -6.10 0.58 14.06
N HIS A 118 -5.36 -0.52 14.20
CA HIS A 118 -5.75 -1.68 15.00
C HIS A 118 -4.58 -2.03 15.92
N LEU A 119 -4.83 -2.12 17.22
CA LEU A 119 -3.85 -2.50 18.22
C LEU A 119 -4.01 -3.98 18.54
N PHE A 120 -2.92 -4.73 18.43
CA PHE A 120 -2.85 -6.13 18.80
C PHE A 120 -1.72 -6.35 19.80
N LYS A 121 -1.83 -7.40 20.62
CA LYS A 121 -0.65 -7.93 21.30
C LYS A 121 0.31 -8.48 20.26
N LYS A 122 1.61 -8.30 20.52
CA LYS A 122 2.65 -8.87 19.66
C LYS A 122 2.47 -10.38 19.46
N GLY A 123 2.58 -10.83 18.22
CA GLY A 123 2.43 -12.23 17.84
C GLY A 123 0.99 -12.62 17.46
N GLU A 124 0.00 -11.78 17.75
CA GLU A 124 -1.40 -12.04 17.39
C GLU A 124 -1.84 -11.36 16.09
N GLU A 125 -1.07 -10.38 15.59
CA GLU A 125 -1.48 -9.48 14.52
C GLU A 125 -1.69 -10.19 13.17
N MET A 126 -0.91 -11.22 12.89
CA MET A 126 -0.96 -11.97 11.63
C MET A 126 -2.15 -12.92 11.56
N ASN A 127 -2.69 -13.33 12.71
CA ASN A 127 -3.77 -14.31 12.81
C ASN A 127 -5.16 -13.67 12.88
N GLN A 128 -5.23 -12.32 12.79
CA GLN A 128 -6.48 -11.58 12.94
C GLN A 128 -6.68 -10.58 11.81
N MET A 129 -7.95 -10.28 11.51
CA MET A 129 -8.28 -9.23 10.55
C MET A 129 -7.73 -7.88 11.05
N PRO A 130 -7.13 -7.06 10.16
CA PRO A 130 -7.20 -7.15 8.71
C PRO A 130 -6.06 -7.94 8.02
N LEU A 131 -5.12 -8.53 8.77
CA LEU A 131 -3.94 -9.17 8.17
C LEU A 131 -4.14 -10.66 7.85
N ALA A 132 -5.03 -11.37 8.57
CA ALA A 132 -5.25 -12.80 8.43
C ALA A 132 -5.62 -13.28 7.01
N ASP A 133 -6.33 -12.45 6.25
CA ASP A 133 -6.83 -12.80 4.91
C ASP A 133 -5.87 -12.38 3.78
N LEU A 134 -4.70 -11.83 4.10
CA LEU A 134 -3.79 -11.28 3.08
C LEU A 134 -3.01 -12.37 2.35
N GLY A 135 -2.95 -12.28 1.01
CA GLY A 135 -2.13 -13.14 0.16
C GLY A 135 -0.62 -12.85 0.30
N PRO A 136 0.26 -13.66 -0.29
CA PRO A 136 1.71 -13.55 -0.15
C PRO A 136 2.27 -12.17 -0.53
N GLU A 137 3.41 -11.79 0.05
CA GLU A 137 4.19 -10.63 -0.44
C GLU A 137 4.78 -10.91 -1.83
N PRO A 138 4.98 -9.87 -2.66
CA PRO A 138 5.54 -10.03 -4.00
C PRO A 138 7.00 -10.51 -4.04
N PHE A 139 7.70 -10.52 -2.91
CA PHE A 139 9.12 -10.90 -2.83
C PHE A 139 9.35 -12.14 -1.95
N ASP A 140 8.28 -12.76 -1.44
CA ASP A 140 8.36 -13.96 -0.64
C ASP A 140 8.37 -15.21 -1.53
N ALA A 141 9.01 -16.28 -1.06
CA ALA A 141 9.10 -17.55 -1.79
C ALA A 141 7.74 -18.25 -2.00
N GLU A 142 6.70 -17.84 -1.27
CA GLU A 142 5.34 -18.35 -1.44
C GLU A 142 4.70 -17.86 -2.76
N LEU A 143 5.06 -16.67 -3.26
CA LEU A 143 4.56 -16.21 -4.54
C LEU A 143 5.36 -16.85 -5.67
N THR A 144 4.73 -17.78 -6.38
CA THR A 144 5.30 -18.42 -7.58
C THR A 144 4.32 -18.36 -8.77
N PRO A 145 4.79 -18.61 -10.01
CA PRO A 145 3.89 -18.79 -11.16
C PRO A 145 2.83 -19.86 -10.92
N GLU A 146 3.18 -20.98 -10.29
CA GLU A 146 2.26 -22.09 -9.98
C GLU A 146 1.20 -21.67 -8.97
N TYR A 147 1.58 -20.92 -7.93
CA TYR A 147 0.63 -20.33 -6.97
C TYR A 147 -0.39 -19.46 -7.70
N LEU A 148 0.07 -18.57 -8.59
CA LEU A 148 -0.82 -17.72 -9.37
C LEU A 148 -1.71 -18.55 -10.29
N GLN A 149 -1.16 -19.55 -10.98
CA GLN A 149 -1.91 -20.42 -11.88
C GLN A 149 -3.06 -21.13 -11.16
N GLU A 150 -2.78 -21.76 -10.02
CA GLU A 150 -3.79 -22.48 -9.24
C GLU A 150 -4.96 -21.57 -8.81
N ARG A 151 -4.66 -20.31 -8.47
CA ARG A 151 -5.66 -19.33 -8.03
C ARG A 151 -6.43 -18.71 -9.19
N LEU A 152 -5.73 -18.34 -10.27
CA LEU A 152 -6.32 -17.66 -11.43
C LEU A 152 -7.25 -18.59 -12.21
N GLN A 153 -6.92 -19.88 -12.31
CA GLN A 153 -7.78 -20.88 -12.98
C GLN A 153 -9.13 -21.12 -12.26
N LYS A 154 -9.25 -20.75 -10.99
CA LYS A 154 -10.47 -20.93 -10.17
C LYS A 154 -11.45 -19.76 -10.27
N THR A 155 -11.20 -18.76 -11.12
CA THR A 155 -12.02 -17.54 -11.18
C THR A 155 -12.21 -17.01 -12.60
N ASN A 156 -13.45 -16.72 -12.98
CA ASN A 156 -13.80 -16.06 -14.26
C ASN A 156 -13.81 -14.52 -14.15
N ARG A 157 -13.40 -13.96 -13.01
CA ARG A 157 -13.22 -12.50 -12.87
C ARG A 157 -12.13 -12.02 -13.83
N LYS A 158 -12.29 -10.80 -14.33
CA LYS A 158 -11.29 -10.09 -15.15
C LYS A 158 -9.94 -9.99 -14.42
N ILE A 159 -8.83 -10.24 -15.10
CA ILE A 159 -7.49 -10.32 -14.50
C ILE A 159 -7.11 -9.08 -13.68
N LYS A 160 -7.44 -7.87 -14.14
CA LYS A 160 -7.22 -6.64 -13.37
C LYS A 160 -7.93 -6.68 -12.01
N VAL A 161 -9.16 -7.19 -11.95
CA VAL A 161 -9.91 -7.30 -10.70
C VAL A 161 -9.25 -8.29 -9.75
N VAL A 162 -8.73 -9.40 -10.28
CA VAL A 162 -8.06 -10.41 -9.45
C VAL A 162 -6.71 -9.91 -8.93
N LEU A 163 -5.90 -9.21 -9.72
CA LEU A 163 -4.63 -8.63 -9.27
C LEU A 163 -4.81 -7.50 -8.24
N LEU A 164 -5.99 -6.85 -8.20
CA LEU A 164 -6.34 -5.88 -7.17
C LEU A 164 -6.81 -6.54 -5.86
N ASP A 165 -7.14 -7.82 -5.89
CA ASP A 165 -7.60 -8.60 -4.74
C ASP A 165 -6.41 -8.91 -3.82
N GLN A 166 -6.36 -8.25 -2.64
CA GLN A 166 -5.25 -8.40 -1.71
C GLN A 166 -5.18 -9.81 -1.07
N ARG A 167 -6.19 -10.67 -1.31
CA ARG A 167 -6.17 -12.09 -0.93
C ARG A 167 -5.38 -12.95 -1.92
N LEU A 168 -5.24 -12.54 -3.18
CA LEU A 168 -4.40 -13.22 -4.16
C LEU A 168 -2.92 -12.90 -3.88
N LEU A 169 -2.59 -11.62 -3.79
CA LEU A 169 -1.23 -11.14 -3.59
C LEU A 169 -1.36 -9.71 -3.07
N VAL A 170 -0.55 -9.34 -2.08
CA VAL A 170 -0.62 -7.99 -1.54
C VAL A 170 0.18 -6.98 -2.33
N GLY A 171 -0.21 -5.72 -2.20
CA GLY A 171 0.65 -4.60 -2.55
C GLY A 171 0.38 -3.98 -3.91
N LEU A 172 -0.13 -4.75 -4.87
CA LEU A 172 -0.65 -4.25 -6.13
C LEU A 172 -1.91 -3.40 -5.92
N GLY A 173 -1.89 -2.15 -6.39
CA GLY A 173 -3.07 -1.29 -6.51
C GLY A 173 -3.27 -0.84 -7.95
N ASN A 174 -3.95 0.29 -8.15
CA ASN A 174 -4.43 0.65 -9.49
C ASN A 174 -3.30 1.07 -10.43
N ILE A 175 -2.23 1.68 -9.90
CA ILE A 175 -1.06 2.09 -10.69
C ILE A 175 -0.31 0.84 -11.13
N TYR A 176 0.15 0.05 -10.16
CA TYR A 176 1.04 -1.06 -10.47
C TYR A 176 0.34 -2.19 -11.21
N VAL A 177 -0.98 -2.38 -11.05
CA VAL A 177 -1.72 -3.37 -11.88
C VAL A 177 -1.77 -2.95 -13.35
N ASP A 178 -1.98 -1.68 -13.67
CA ASP A 178 -1.96 -1.22 -15.07
C ASP A 178 -0.57 -1.44 -15.69
N GLU A 179 0.49 -1.10 -14.97
CA GLU A 179 1.88 -1.28 -15.41
C GLU A 179 2.26 -2.76 -15.56
N VAL A 180 1.88 -3.62 -14.61
CA VAL A 180 2.13 -5.07 -14.67
C VAL A 180 1.43 -5.70 -15.87
N LEU A 181 0.17 -5.35 -16.11
CA LEU A 181 -0.59 -5.87 -17.24
C LEU A 181 -0.03 -5.38 -18.58
N PHE A 182 0.45 -4.13 -18.65
CA PHE A 182 1.13 -3.62 -19.82
C PHE A 182 2.44 -4.38 -20.11
N ARG A 183 3.31 -4.53 -19.09
CA ARG A 183 4.59 -5.24 -19.24
C ARG A 183 4.42 -6.71 -19.59
N SER A 184 3.39 -7.37 -19.06
CA SER A 184 3.06 -8.76 -19.37
C SER A 184 2.28 -8.96 -20.68
N ARG A 185 1.88 -7.85 -21.33
CA ARG A 185 1.09 -7.82 -22.57
C ARG A 185 -0.29 -8.46 -22.45
N ILE A 186 -0.92 -8.33 -21.28
CA ILE A 186 -2.23 -8.92 -20.99
C ILE A 186 -3.29 -7.82 -20.94
N HIS A 187 -4.37 -7.99 -21.69
CA HIS A 187 -5.48 -7.04 -21.64
C HIS A 187 -6.21 -7.10 -20.28
N PRO A 188 -6.50 -5.95 -19.63
CA PRO A 188 -7.02 -5.91 -18.26
C PRO A 188 -8.39 -6.58 -18.07
N GLU A 189 -9.13 -6.78 -19.16
CA GLU A 189 -10.43 -7.45 -19.15
C GLU A 189 -10.40 -8.94 -19.53
N ARG A 190 -9.24 -9.51 -19.87
CA ARG A 190 -9.12 -10.97 -20.07
C ARG A 190 -9.58 -11.69 -18.81
N GLU A 191 -10.31 -12.78 -18.96
CA GLU A 191 -10.70 -13.63 -17.82
C GLU A 191 -9.45 -14.28 -17.23
N ALA A 192 -9.30 -14.25 -15.90
CA ALA A 192 -8.14 -14.81 -15.23
C ALA A 192 -7.95 -16.31 -15.53
N SER A 193 -9.05 -17.06 -15.63
CA SER A 193 -9.06 -18.49 -15.97
C SER A 193 -8.68 -18.77 -17.44
N SER A 194 -8.69 -17.76 -18.31
CA SER A 194 -8.31 -17.89 -19.73
C SER A 194 -6.81 -17.75 -20.00
N LEU A 195 -6.01 -17.48 -18.96
CA LEU A 195 -4.58 -17.22 -19.12
C LEU A 195 -3.78 -18.52 -19.24
N THR A 196 -2.84 -18.57 -20.19
CA THR A 196 -1.91 -19.69 -20.32
C THR A 196 -0.84 -19.65 -19.22
N ALA A 197 -0.12 -20.76 -19.03
CA ALA A 197 0.99 -20.81 -18.07
C ALA A 197 2.07 -19.76 -18.40
N GLU A 198 2.40 -19.56 -19.67
CA GLU A 198 3.38 -18.54 -20.09
C GLU A 198 2.86 -17.12 -19.87
N GLU A 199 1.55 -16.87 -20.02
CA GLU A 199 0.94 -15.58 -19.70
C GLU A 199 1.03 -15.28 -18.20
N ILE A 200 0.81 -16.29 -17.35
CA ILE A 200 0.88 -16.19 -15.90
C ILE A 200 2.32 -15.95 -15.43
N GLU A 201 3.29 -16.65 -16.01
CA GLU A 201 4.72 -16.44 -15.74
C GLU A 201 5.14 -14.98 -16.07
N ARG A 202 4.71 -14.45 -17.22
CA ARG A 202 4.95 -13.03 -17.54
C ARG A 202 4.31 -12.06 -16.54
N ILE A 203 3.11 -12.37 -16.03
CA ILE A 203 2.48 -11.55 -14.98
C ILE A 203 3.28 -11.60 -13.69
N TYR A 204 3.75 -12.78 -13.29
CA TYR A 204 4.60 -12.96 -12.11
C TYR A 204 5.88 -12.13 -12.23
N GLU A 205 6.65 -12.31 -13.31
CA GLU A 205 7.89 -11.59 -13.56
C GLU A 205 7.68 -10.08 -13.61
N ALA A 206 6.64 -9.62 -14.33
CA ALA A 206 6.28 -8.22 -14.41
C ALA A 206 5.90 -7.65 -13.03
N THR A 207 5.23 -8.42 -12.18
CA THR A 207 4.86 -8.03 -10.82
C THR A 207 6.10 -7.81 -9.95
N VAL A 208 6.96 -8.81 -9.85
CA VAL A 208 8.18 -8.76 -9.03
C VAL A 208 9.08 -7.62 -9.50
N THR A 209 9.26 -7.50 -10.82
CA THR A 209 10.15 -6.49 -11.40
C THR A 209 9.60 -5.08 -11.20
N THR A 210 8.32 -4.84 -11.50
CA THR A 210 7.70 -3.51 -11.37
C THR A 210 7.68 -3.03 -9.92
N LEU A 211 7.27 -3.89 -8.99
CA LEU A 211 7.24 -3.52 -7.57
C LEU A 211 8.66 -3.36 -7.01
N GLY A 212 9.63 -4.18 -7.44
CA GLY A 212 11.02 -4.06 -7.04
C GLY A 212 11.66 -2.76 -7.51
N GLU A 213 11.45 -2.38 -8.77
CA GLU A 213 11.90 -1.10 -9.33
C GLU A 213 11.23 0.09 -8.63
N ALA A 214 9.94 0.00 -8.36
CA ALA A 214 9.19 1.04 -7.67
C ALA A 214 9.68 1.24 -6.22
N VAL A 215 9.94 0.15 -5.48
CA VAL A 215 10.52 0.23 -4.13
C VAL A 215 11.90 0.90 -4.16
N LYS A 216 12.76 0.54 -5.12
CA LYS A 216 14.09 1.15 -5.27
C LYS A 216 14.02 2.66 -5.55
N ARG A 217 12.94 3.13 -6.19
CA ARG A 217 12.70 4.54 -6.51
C ARG A 217 11.81 5.28 -5.50
N GLY A 218 11.49 4.65 -4.36
CA GLY A 218 10.67 5.28 -3.33
C GLY A 218 9.19 5.43 -3.69
N GLY A 219 8.71 4.66 -4.67
CA GLY A 219 7.33 4.70 -5.16
C GLY A 219 7.04 5.80 -6.17
N SER A 220 5.75 6.04 -6.40
CA SER A 220 5.21 7.01 -7.37
C SER A 220 4.51 8.17 -6.66
N THR A 221 4.83 9.41 -7.06
CA THR A 221 4.12 10.62 -6.63
C THR A 221 3.28 11.19 -7.77
N ILE A 222 1.99 10.82 -7.84
CA ILE A 222 1.06 11.28 -8.91
C ILE A 222 0.12 12.41 -8.46
N ARG A 223 -0.16 12.53 -7.15
CA ARG A 223 -1.04 13.58 -6.61
C ARG A 223 -0.45 14.26 -5.38
N THR A 224 -0.59 13.63 -4.23
CA THR A 224 -0.27 14.22 -2.91
C THR A 224 0.58 13.31 -2.04
N TYR A 225 1.11 12.22 -2.62
CA TYR A 225 1.95 11.28 -1.91
C TYR A 225 3.34 11.89 -1.69
N MET A 226 3.71 12.00 -0.42
CA MET A 226 5.04 12.36 0.07
C MET A 226 5.35 11.42 1.22
N ASN A 227 6.62 11.08 1.41
CA ASN A 227 7.04 10.33 2.59
C ASN A 227 7.00 11.22 3.85
N SER A 228 7.32 10.64 5.01
CA SER A 228 7.24 11.33 6.30
C SER A 228 8.20 12.52 6.46
N GLN A 229 9.15 12.69 5.54
CA GLN A 229 10.07 13.83 5.44
C GLN A 229 9.71 14.79 4.30
N GLY A 230 8.58 14.60 3.61
CA GLY A 230 8.17 15.43 2.48
C GLY A 230 8.86 15.09 1.15
N GLN A 231 9.67 14.03 1.08
CA GLN A 231 10.34 13.61 -0.15
C GLN A 231 9.35 12.84 -1.05
N ILE A 232 9.55 12.98 -2.36
CA ILE A 232 8.75 12.34 -3.40
C ILE A 232 9.47 11.11 -3.95
N GLY A 233 8.70 10.08 -4.33
CA GLY A 233 9.23 8.98 -5.13
C GLY A 233 9.46 9.44 -6.57
N SER A 234 10.26 8.68 -7.34
CA SER A 234 10.56 8.98 -8.75
C SER A 234 10.02 7.95 -9.74
N PHE A 235 9.26 6.94 -9.30
CA PHE A 235 8.79 5.89 -10.21
C PHE A 235 7.75 6.41 -11.22
N GLN A 236 7.07 7.53 -10.96
CA GLN A 236 6.13 8.14 -11.92
C GLN A 236 6.76 8.44 -13.28
N GLU A 237 8.09 8.65 -13.33
CA GLU A 237 8.85 8.88 -14.56
C GLU A 237 8.94 7.63 -15.45
N LEU A 238 8.78 6.45 -14.85
CA LEU A 238 8.86 5.15 -15.54
C LEU A 238 7.49 4.54 -15.87
N LEU A 239 6.38 5.23 -15.56
CA LEU A 239 5.05 4.74 -15.91
C LEU A 239 4.91 4.64 -17.42
N ASN A 240 4.48 3.50 -17.93
CA ASN A 240 4.30 3.27 -19.35
C ASN A 240 2.88 3.59 -19.80
N VAL A 241 1.88 3.33 -18.95
CA VAL A 241 0.47 3.48 -19.31
C VAL A 241 -0.34 4.28 -18.31
N TYR A 242 -0.05 4.17 -17.01
CA TYR A 242 -0.90 4.75 -16.00
C TYR A 242 -0.91 6.28 -16.09
N GLY A 243 -2.11 6.87 -16.22
CA GLY A 243 -2.27 8.32 -16.34
C GLY A 243 -1.92 8.90 -17.72
N LYS A 244 -1.43 8.07 -18.66
CA LYS A 244 -0.96 8.49 -19.99
C LYS A 244 -2.00 8.34 -21.10
N LYS A 245 -3.30 8.43 -20.76
CA LYS A 245 -4.38 8.36 -21.76
C LYS A 245 -4.17 9.43 -22.83
N GLY A 246 -4.17 9.04 -24.11
CA GLY A 246 -3.98 9.97 -25.22
C GLY A 246 -2.52 10.18 -25.62
N GLU A 247 -1.56 9.63 -24.87
CA GLU A 247 -0.15 9.62 -25.24
C GLU A 247 0.17 8.39 -26.12
N PRO A 248 1.22 8.45 -26.96
CA PRO A 248 1.67 7.29 -27.72
C PRO A 248 2.30 6.23 -26.80
N CYS A 249 1.97 4.96 -27.05
CA CYS A 249 2.57 3.83 -26.36
C CYS A 249 4.08 3.78 -26.60
N VAL A 250 4.85 3.63 -25.52
CA VAL A 250 6.33 3.57 -25.56
C VAL A 250 6.88 2.39 -26.38
N THR A 251 6.06 1.38 -26.65
CA THR A 251 6.47 0.16 -27.39
C THR A 251 6.07 0.20 -28.86
N CYS A 252 4.84 0.62 -29.19
CA CYS A 252 4.31 0.54 -30.56
C CYS A 252 3.80 1.86 -31.14
N GLY A 253 3.88 2.97 -30.38
CA GLY A 253 3.39 4.28 -30.80
C GLY A 253 1.87 4.45 -30.84
N THR A 254 1.08 3.37 -30.69
CA THR A 254 -0.39 3.45 -30.68
C THR A 254 -0.87 4.27 -29.47
N ILE A 255 -1.90 5.09 -29.67
CA ILE A 255 -2.48 5.92 -28.61
C ILE A 255 -3.02 5.06 -27.47
N LEU A 256 -2.61 5.39 -26.25
CA LEU A 256 -3.06 4.74 -25.04
C LEU A 256 -4.50 5.08 -24.71
N GLU A 257 -5.26 4.05 -24.37
CA GLU A 257 -6.68 4.15 -24.05
C GLU A 257 -6.92 4.11 -22.55
N LYS A 258 -8.11 4.58 -22.15
CA LYS A 258 -8.58 4.48 -20.77
C LYS A 258 -10.02 3.98 -20.75
N THR A 259 -10.24 2.93 -19.99
CA THR A 259 -11.57 2.34 -19.74
C THR A 259 -11.82 2.20 -18.24
N VAL A 260 -12.92 1.55 -17.85
CA VAL A 260 -13.25 1.21 -16.47
C VAL A 260 -13.36 -0.31 -16.32
N VAL A 261 -12.54 -0.89 -15.46
CA VAL A 261 -12.55 -2.33 -15.14
C VAL A 261 -12.72 -2.50 -13.63
N GLY A 262 -13.77 -3.21 -13.20
CA GLY A 262 -14.06 -3.40 -11.77
C GLY A 262 -14.29 -2.09 -11.00
N GLY A 263 -14.89 -1.09 -11.66
CA GLY A 263 -15.11 0.24 -11.08
C GLY A 263 -13.84 1.08 -10.90
N ARG A 264 -12.71 0.68 -11.49
CA ARG A 264 -11.44 1.42 -11.46
C ARG A 264 -11.08 1.92 -12.85
N GLY A 265 -10.56 3.15 -12.94
CA GLY A 265 -9.98 3.65 -14.18
C GLY A 265 -8.75 2.82 -14.56
N THR A 266 -8.68 2.42 -15.82
CA THR A 266 -7.71 1.45 -16.33
C THR A 266 -7.09 1.97 -17.61
N HIS A 267 -5.77 2.02 -17.64
CA HIS A 267 -4.99 2.46 -18.79
C HIS A 267 -4.33 1.25 -19.45
N TYR A 268 -4.36 1.17 -20.77
CA TYR A 268 -3.79 0.06 -21.53
C TYR A 268 -3.46 0.49 -22.96
N CYS A 269 -2.62 -0.30 -23.63
CA CYS A 269 -2.37 -0.15 -25.06
C CYS A 269 -3.21 -1.18 -25.85
N PRO A 270 -4.10 -0.77 -26.77
CA PRO A 270 -4.97 -1.70 -27.48
C PRO A 270 -4.23 -2.67 -28.42
N ILE A 271 -3.01 -2.32 -28.83
CA ILE A 271 -2.17 -3.16 -29.71
C ILE A 271 -1.23 -4.06 -28.91
N CYS A 272 -0.53 -3.53 -27.89
CA CYS A 272 0.37 -4.34 -27.08
C CYS A 272 -0.37 -5.29 -26.13
N GLN A 273 -1.63 -5.00 -25.81
CA GLN A 273 -2.48 -5.80 -24.94
C GLN A 273 -3.78 -6.14 -25.68
N PRO A 274 -3.77 -7.09 -26.64
CA PRO A 274 -4.96 -7.44 -27.39
C PRO A 274 -6.02 -8.08 -26.48
N ARG A 275 -7.30 -7.86 -26.78
CA ARG A 275 -8.43 -8.43 -26.01
C ARG A 275 -8.54 -9.95 -26.12
N VAL A 276 -7.93 -10.54 -27.15
CA VAL A 276 -7.91 -11.99 -27.43
C VAL A 276 -6.46 -12.41 -27.48
#